data_AF-A0A6M1ZBT9-F1
#
_entry.id   AF-A0A6M1ZBT9-F1
#
_cell.length_a   1.000
_cell.length_b   1.000
_cell.length_c   1.000
_cell.angle_alpha   90.00
_cell.angle_beta   90.00
_cell.angle_gamma   90.00
#
_symmetry.space_group_name_H-M   'P 1'
#
loop_
_entity.id
_entity.type
_entity.pdbx_description
1 polymer ?
#
loop_
_entity_poly.entity_id
_entity_poly.type
_entity_poly.pdbx_seq_one_letter_code
_entity_poly.pdbx_strand_id
1 'polypeptide(L)'
;MTRLSKNEDQYEINNLNEILSTNLKVFEYDKNGNPILKKSKNDEIRFFYDDLDRLIKVEKPRNFILTFEYDSFNRRISKKVIKPSKCYLNLGHLIEKEFKYFLYDDQNEIGSFDKELNQKELRILANTKKAEIGAAISFELNGSVYAPIYDISGNVTSLILAKTLFEHYRYSSFGEEKRYNEFKPLIFDSFKPSPWRFSSKRIDNETNLVYYGRRYYDPEIGRWLTPDPQGFTDGLNLYAFVNNDPLINFDLYGLEVLAYHANSNFYQAMDKASGKSPTKFFDLNRREISPHKRIYFTNGINNLFHEAREAAQYLSKMANNSNIYGIYNEHLAKASDVLRAGFSLSSPRRQSNASKLIAAEWIKYLDQDEKNEILHICHSEGNINTRNALRNIPDHYRKRINVVGIAPAAYMDRNHAKNIIHYAADKDFIPKIDFDSKRRNSGIVSILDSQGYEDKHVHSFQHPIYKERLQDHINMFINVGE
;
A
#
# COMPACT_ATOMS: atom_id res chain seq x y z
N MET A 1 2.41 23.65 8.50
CA MET A 1 1.88 24.85 9.21
C MET A 1 1.17 24.37 10.47
N THR A 2 1.26 25.10 11.59
CA THR A 2 0.64 24.68 12.86
C THR A 2 -0.71 25.36 13.03
N ARG A 3 -1.76 24.59 13.34
CA ARG A 3 -3.09 25.12 13.63
C ARG A 3 -3.09 25.70 15.04
N LEU A 4 -3.29 27.02 15.16
CA LEU A 4 -3.26 27.75 16.44
C LEU A 4 -4.65 28.01 17.03
N SER A 5 -5.72 27.77 16.27
CA SER A 5 -7.08 27.97 16.76
C SER A 5 -8.14 27.20 15.98
N LYS A 6 -9.35 27.13 16.56
CA LYS A 6 -10.56 26.57 15.96
C LYS A 6 -11.80 27.26 16.54
N ASN A 7 -12.65 27.84 15.68
CA ASN A 7 -13.90 28.49 16.10
C ASN A 7 -13.71 29.43 17.30
N GLU A 8 -12.69 30.29 17.23
CA GLU A 8 -12.29 31.23 18.29
C GLU A 8 -11.65 30.59 19.54
N ASP A 9 -11.62 29.26 19.65
CA ASP A 9 -10.81 28.54 20.65
C ASP A 9 -9.33 28.60 20.27
N GLN A 10 -8.51 29.25 21.09
CA GLN A 10 -7.07 29.40 20.87
C GLN A 10 -6.33 28.23 21.51
N TYR A 11 -5.29 27.75 20.84
CA TYR A 11 -4.46 26.66 21.32
C TYR A 11 -3.14 27.21 21.83
N GLU A 12 -2.80 26.87 23.07
CA GLU A 12 -1.45 27.05 23.59
C GLU A 12 -0.60 25.86 23.16
N ILE A 13 0.51 26.14 22.47
CA ILE A 13 1.35 25.12 21.85
C ILE A 13 2.81 25.36 22.23
N ASN A 14 3.55 24.29 22.52
CA ASN A 14 4.98 24.37 22.82
C ASN A 14 5.86 24.31 21.56
N ASN A 15 7.19 24.39 21.74
CA ASN A 15 8.16 24.36 20.64
C ASN A 15 8.22 23.01 19.88
N LEU A 16 7.62 21.94 20.43
CA LEU A 16 7.49 20.63 19.79
C LEU A 16 6.17 20.47 19.01
N ASN A 17 5.36 21.53 18.95
CA ASN A 17 4.01 21.54 18.40
C ASN A 17 2.98 20.72 19.20
N GLU A 18 3.22 20.42 20.48
CA GLU A 18 2.22 19.77 21.36
C GLU A 18 1.19 20.81 21.85
N ILE A 19 -0.10 20.46 21.90
CA ILE A 19 -1.13 21.37 22.44
C ILE A 19 -1.12 21.26 23.96
N LEU A 20 -0.64 22.27 24.68
CA LEU A 20 -0.67 22.28 26.13
C LEU A 20 -2.08 22.56 26.66
N SER A 21 -2.79 23.49 26.03
CA SER A 21 -4.14 23.86 26.44
C SER A 21 -4.99 24.42 25.29
N THR A 22 -6.31 24.32 25.45
CA THR A 22 -7.31 25.14 24.77
C THR A 22 -8.20 25.79 25.83
N ASN A 23 -9.16 26.64 25.44
CA ASN A 23 -10.08 27.28 26.39
C ASN A 23 -10.85 26.28 27.27
N LEU A 24 -11.01 25.02 26.84
CA LEU A 24 -11.80 24.02 27.53
C LEU A 24 -10.99 22.84 28.08
N LYS A 25 -9.73 22.67 27.63
CA LYS A 25 -8.96 21.45 27.87
C LYS A 25 -7.49 21.72 28.12
N VAL A 26 -6.89 20.83 28.91
CA VAL A 26 -5.44 20.78 29.17
C VAL A 26 -4.94 19.40 28.79
N PHE A 27 -3.73 19.33 28.24
CA PHE A 27 -3.11 18.08 27.84
C PHE A 27 -1.72 17.94 28.49
N GLU A 28 -1.33 16.68 28.71
CA GLU A 28 0.02 16.32 29.13
C GLU A 28 0.56 15.26 28.17
N TYR A 29 1.87 15.27 27.95
CA TYR A 29 2.56 14.41 26.99
C TYR A 29 3.69 13.62 27.66
N ASP A 30 3.99 12.44 27.14
CA ASP A 30 5.22 11.73 27.45
C ASP A 30 6.43 12.33 26.70
N LYS A 31 7.62 11.75 26.90
CA LYS A 31 8.86 12.23 26.27
C LYS A 31 8.94 11.98 24.76
N ASN A 32 8.10 11.08 24.24
CA ASN A 32 8.02 10.79 22.81
C ASN A 32 6.98 11.69 22.11
N GLY A 33 6.30 12.56 22.86
CA GLY A 33 5.29 13.46 22.32
C GLY A 33 3.92 12.80 22.16
N ASN A 34 3.65 11.69 22.86
CA ASN A 34 2.32 11.08 22.89
C ASN A 34 1.50 11.70 24.04
N PRO A 35 0.23 12.12 23.81
CA PRO A 35 -0.59 12.70 24.86
C PRO A 35 -0.98 11.62 25.86
N ILE A 36 -0.63 11.77 27.14
CA ILE A 36 -0.96 10.83 28.21
C ILE A 36 -2.20 11.24 29.01
N LEU A 37 -2.56 12.53 28.96
CA LEU A 37 -3.74 13.08 29.62
C LEU A 37 -4.44 14.10 28.73
N LYS A 38 -5.77 14.04 28.67
CA LYS A 38 -6.66 15.08 28.14
C LYS A 38 -7.71 15.39 29.20
N LYS A 39 -7.60 16.55 29.83
CA LYS A 39 -8.45 16.95 30.96
C LYS A 39 -9.34 18.13 30.58
N SER A 40 -10.60 18.06 30.97
CA SER A 40 -11.55 19.16 30.94
C SER A 40 -12.06 19.45 32.36
N LYS A 41 -12.90 20.47 32.55
CA LYS A 41 -13.42 20.86 33.87
C LYS A 41 -14.04 19.70 34.68
N ASN A 42 -14.71 18.76 34.01
CA ASN A 42 -15.51 17.71 34.65
C ASN A 42 -15.11 16.28 34.22
N ASP A 43 -14.08 16.14 33.38
CA ASP A 43 -13.78 14.87 32.72
C ASP A 43 -12.30 14.76 32.39
N GLU A 44 -11.76 13.55 32.44
CA GLU A 44 -10.38 13.27 32.06
C GLU A 44 -10.29 11.97 31.27
N ILE A 45 -9.38 11.95 30.30
CA ILE A 45 -9.07 10.78 29.50
C ILE A 45 -7.57 10.55 29.60
N ARG A 46 -7.17 9.32 29.92
CA ARG A 46 -5.78 8.88 30.00
C ARG A 46 -5.49 7.95 28.83
N PHE A 47 -4.32 8.11 28.23
CA PHE A 47 -3.85 7.32 27.11
C PHE A 47 -2.57 6.59 27.51
N PHE A 48 -2.40 5.38 27.00
CA PHE A 48 -1.23 4.54 27.27
C PHE A 48 -0.72 3.95 25.96
N TYR A 49 0.59 3.96 25.80
CA TYR A 49 1.28 3.56 24.58
C TYR A 49 2.25 2.41 24.88
N ASP A 50 2.56 1.61 23.86
CA ASP A 50 3.67 0.66 23.92
C ASP A 50 5.00 1.31 23.48
N ASP A 51 6.10 0.55 23.53
CA ASP A 51 7.44 1.02 23.17
C ASP A 51 7.60 1.40 21.68
N LEU A 52 6.58 1.14 20.85
CA LEU A 52 6.51 1.54 19.43
C LEU A 52 5.56 2.73 19.23
N ASP A 53 5.22 3.45 20.31
CA ASP A 53 4.31 4.60 20.33
C ASP A 53 2.89 4.28 19.84
N ARG A 54 2.44 3.02 19.96
CA ARG A 54 1.09 2.61 19.56
C ARG A 54 0.15 2.69 20.75
N LEU A 55 -1.01 3.30 20.55
CA LEU A 55 -2.03 3.42 21.60
C LEU A 55 -2.57 2.05 21.98
N ILE A 56 -2.27 1.56 23.18
CA ILE A 56 -2.70 0.24 23.68
C ILE A 56 -3.86 0.31 24.68
N LYS A 57 -4.06 1.45 25.33
CA LYS A 57 -5.19 1.64 26.26
C LYS A 57 -5.67 3.08 26.30
N VAL A 58 -6.99 3.25 26.42
CA VAL A 58 -7.62 4.54 26.74
C VAL A 58 -8.52 4.35 27.94
N GLU A 59 -8.40 5.22 28.94
CA GLU A 59 -9.19 5.15 30.16
C GLU A 59 -9.88 6.48 30.41
N LYS A 60 -11.21 6.44 30.50
CA LYS A 60 -12.04 7.55 30.97
C LYS A 60 -12.63 7.13 32.31
N PRO A 61 -12.11 7.61 33.45
CA PRO A 61 -12.49 7.14 34.77
C PRO A 61 -14.01 7.14 34.97
N ARG A 62 -14.51 6.05 35.57
CA ARG A 62 -15.96 5.83 35.81
C ARG A 62 -16.83 5.75 34.55
N ASN A 63 -16.23 5.68 33.35
CA ASN A 63 -16.98 5.61 32.10
C ASN A 63 -16.60 4.40 31.24
N PHE A 64 -15.34 4.29 30.83
CA PHE A 64 -14.87 3.15 30.06
C PHE A 64 -13.37 2.93 30.15
N ILE A 65 -12.97 1.69 29.86
CA ILE A 65 -11.59 1.30 29.53
C ILE A 65 -11.63 0.65 28.15
N LEU A 66 -10.78 1.14 27.25
CA LEU A 66 -10.48 0.53 25.96
C LEU A 66 -9.10 -0.10 26.02
N THR A 67 -8.93 -1.30 25.48
CA THR A 67 -7.61 -1.87 25.22
C THR A 67 -7.51 -2.37 23.78
N PHE A 68 -6.31 -2.29 23.22
CA PHE A 68 -6.01 -2.66 21.84
C PHE A 68 -4.77 -3.54 21.78
N GLU A 69 -4.76 -4.47 20.84
CA GLU A 69 -3.59 -5.29 20.53
C GLU A 69 -3.24 -5.14 19.05
N TYR A 70 -1.96 -5.28 18.71
CA TYR A 70 -1.42 -5.06 17.38
C TYR A 70 -0.54 -6.23 16.95
N ASP A 71 -0.49 -6.48 15.65
CA ASP A 71 0.50 -7.40 15.06
C ASP A 71 1.82 -6.69 14.72
N SER A 72 2.76 -7.45 14.14
CA SER A 72 4.07 -6.97 13.69
C SER A 72 4.00 -6.01 12.49
N PHE A 73 2.85 -5.91 11.81
CA PHE A 73 2.61 -4.97 10.70
C PHE A 73 1.90 -3.70 11.18
N ASN A 74 1.81 -3.47 12.49
CA ASN A 74 1.09 -2.34 13.10
C ASN A 74 -0.40 -2.30 12.72
N ARG A 75 -1.01 -3.47 12.51
CA ARG A 75 -2.46 -3.60 12.33
C ARG A 75 -3.07 -3.95 13.68
N ARG A 76 -4.13 -3.25 14.07
CA ARG A 76 -4.88 -3.52 15.30
C ARG A 76 -5.63 -4.83 15.14
N ILE A 77 -5.22 -5.88 15.84
CA ILE A 77 -5.81 -7.22 15.73
C ILE A 77 -6.97 -7.43 16.70
N SER A 78 -7.03 -6.67 17.80
CA SER A 78 -8.16 -6.76 18.74
C SER A 78 -8.51 -5.41 19.39
N LYS A 79 -9.76 -5.32 19.85
CA LYS A 79 -10.28 -4.24 20.71
C LYS A 79 -11.16 -4.84 21.79
N LYS A 80 -10.99 -4.37 23.02
CA LYS A 80 -11.86 -4.69 24.16
C LYS A 80 -12.42 -3.41 24.78
N VAL A 81 -13.71 -3.43 25.11
CA VAL A 81 -14.42 -2.33 25.76
C VAL A 81 -14.96 -2.81 27.11
N ILE A 82 -14.52 -2.15 28.18
CA ILE A 82 -15.00 -2.39 29.53
C ILE A 82 -15.75 -1.14 29.99
N LYS A 83 -16.96 -1.29 30.52
CA LYS A 83 -17.77 -0.18 31.08
C LYS A 83 -18.32 -0.56 32.44
N PRO A 84 -18.58 0.40 33.35
CA PRO A 84 -19.34 0.14 34.56
C PRO A 84 -20.72 -0.44 34.24
N SER A 85 -21.13 -1.42 35.02
CA SER A 85 -22.48 -1.96 34.97
C SER A 85 -23.50 -0.89 35.35
N LYS A 86 -24.61 -0.83 34.60
CA LYS A 86 -25.76 0.06 34.84
C LYS A 86 -26.91 -0.64 35.57
N CYS A 87 -26.74 -1.88 36.04
CA CYS A 87 -27.81 -2.59 36.75
C CYS A 87 -27.88 -2.15 38.22
N TYR A 88 -29.11 -1.97 38.73
CA TYR A 88 -29.39 -1.52 40.09
C TYR A 88 -28.74 -2.39 41.20
N LEU A 89 -28.47 -3.67 40.90
CA LEU A 89 -27.92 -4.63 41.86
C LEU A 89 -26.38 -4.62 41.93
N ASN A 90 -25.67 -4.09 40.93
CA ASN A 90 -24.20 -4.10 40.87
C ASN A 90 -23.66 -2.77 40.30
N LEU A 91 -24.02 -1.65 40.93
CA LEU A 91 -23.57 -0.32 40.50
C LEU A 91 -22.04 -0.21 40.66
N GLY A 92 -21.33 0.03 39.57
CA GLY A 92 -19.89 0.32 39.60
C GLY A 92 -18.94 -0.87 39.32
N HIS A 93 -19.45 -2.10 39.17
CA HIS A 93 -18.61 -3.22 38.70
C HIS A 93 -18.25 -3.04 37.21
N LEU A 94 -16.97 -3.20 36.88
CA LEU A 94 -16.50 -3.17 35.50
C LEU A 94 -16.86 -4.48 34.80
N ILE A 95 -17.53 -4.36 33.66
CA ILE A 95 -17.91 -5.50 32.82
C ILE A 95 -17.42 -5.31 31.39
N GLU A 96 -16.95 -6.39 30.78
CA GLU A 96 -16.67 -6.43 29.34
C GLU A 96 -18.00 -6.26 28.60
N LYS A 97 -18.06 -5.19 27.80
CA LYS A 97 -19.23 -4.85 26.97
C LYS A 97 -19.07 -5.30 25.54
N GLU A 98 -17.86 -5.28 25.02
CA GLU A 98 -17.56 -5.62 23.64
C GLU A 98 -16.14 -6.17 23.55
N PHE A 99 -15.97 -7.18 22.72
CA PHE A 99 -14.67 -7.68 22.27
C PHE A 99 -14.73 -7.90 20.76
N LYS A 100 -13.68 -7.48 20.05
CA LYS A 100 -13.56 -7.64 18.60
C LYS A 100 -12.18 -8.16 18.21
N TYR A 101 -12.15 -9.14 17.31
CA TYR A 101 -11.00 -9.44 16.45
C TYR A 101 -11.18 -8.78 15.10
N PHE A 102 -10.14 -8.13 14.57
CA PHE A 102 -10.21 -7.44 13.28
C PHE A 102 -9.68 -8.31 12.14
N LEU A 103 -10.35 -8.23 11.00
CA LEU A 103 -9.97 -8.90 9.76
C LEU A 103 -9.36 -7.88 8.78
N TYR A 104 -8.30 -8.27 8.08
CA TYR A 104 -7.59 -7.41 7.14
C TYR A 104 -7.37 -8.09 5.79
N ASP A 105 -7.49 -7.31 4.72
CA ASP A 105 -6.91 -7.61 3.41
C ASP A 105 -5.67 -6.71 3.23
N ASP A 106 -4.49 -7.34 3.33
CA ASP A 106 -3.19 -6.67 3.50
C ASP A 106 -3.20 -5.63 4.64
N GLN A 107 -3.21 -4.33 4.33
CA GLN A 107 -3.31 -3.24 5.32
C GLN A 107 -4.71 -2.71 5.56
N ASN A 108 -5.67 -3.07 4.71
CA ASN A 108 -7.03 -2.53 4.78
C ASN A 108 -7.84 -3.36 5.76
N GLU A 109 -8.43 -2.70 6.75
CA GLU A 109 -9.33 -3.37 7.69
C GLU A 109 -10.62 -3.72 6.94
N ILE A 110 -11.01 -4.98 6.84
CA ILE A 110 -12.20 -5.38 6.06
C ILE A 110 -13.34 -5.89 6.94
N GLY A 111 -13.15 -6.07 8.24
CA GLY A 111 -14.22 -6.57 9.09
C GLY A 111 -13.82 -6.86 10.53
N SER A 112 -14.74 -7.47 11.28
CA SER A 112 -14.49 -7.96 12.63
C SER A 112 -15.37 -9.13 13.03
N PHE A 113 -14.89 -9.88 14.02
CA PHE A 113 -15.56 -11.00 14.68
C PHE A 113 -15.67 -10.73 16.19
N ASP A 114 -16.68 -11.29 16.86
CA ASP A 114 -16.72 -11.33 18.32
C ASP A 114 -15.78 -12.42 18.89
N LYS A 115 -15.76 -12.55 20.23
CA LYS A 115 -14.91 -13.53 20.92
C LYS A 115 -15.30 -14.98 20.64
N GLU A 116 -16.55 -15.23 20.25
CA GLU A 116 -17.05 -16.53 19.79
C GLU A 116 -16.84 -16.77 18.29
N LEU A 117 -16.11 -15.87 17.60
CA LEU A 117 -15.83 -15.92 16.16
C LEU A 117 -17.08 -15.79 15.26
N ASN A 118 -18.14 -15.15 15.75
CA ASN A 118 -19.25 -14.75 14.89
C ASN A 118 -18.90 -13.44 14.17
N GLN A 119 -19.08 -13.41 12.86
CA GLN A 119 -18.88 -12.20 12.06
C GLN A 119 -19.84 -11.10 12.53
N LYS A 120 -19.29 -9.91 12.82
CA LYS A 120 -20.07 -8.72 13.19
C LYS A 120 -20.07 -7.67 12.10
N GLU A 121 -18.93 -7.52 11.44
CA GLU A 121 -18.71 -6.47 10.47
C GLU A 121 -17.93 -7.05 9.30
N LEU A 122 -18.35 -6.74 8.08
CA LEU A 122 -17.60 -7.02 6.85
C LEU A 122 -17.85 -5.87 5.87
N ARG A 123 -16.80 -5.41 5.18
CA ARG A 123 -16.93 -4.49 4.06
C ARG A 123 -16.22 -5.04 2.85
N ILE A 124 -16.88 -4.93 1.70
CA ILE A 124 -16.31 -5.35 0.42
C ILE A 124 -15.69 -4.13 -0.25
N LEU A 125 -14.40 -4.16 -0.50
CA LEU A 125 -13.66 -3.07 -1.13
C LEU A 125 -13.62 -3.26 -2.65
N ALA A 126 -13.96 -2.20 -3.39
CA ALA A 126 -13.55 -2.10 -4.78
C ALA A 126 -12.04 -1.86 -4.87
N ASN A 127 -11.45 -2.25 -6.00
CA ASN A 127 -10.07 -1.92 -6.28
C ASN A 127 -9.98 -0.44 -6.67
N THR A 128 -9.56 0.43 -5.74
CA THR A 128 -9.39 1.85 -5.99
C THR A 128 -7.96 2.29 -5.67
N LYS A 129 -7.48 3.31 -6.40
CA LYS A 129 -6.53 4.26 -5.82
C LYS A 129 -7.23 4.88 -4.61
N LYS A 130 -6.63 5.30 -3.52
CA LYS A 130 -7.22 5.64 -2.22
C LYS A 130 -7.48 4.48 -1.24
N ALA A 131 -6.97 3.28 -1.52
CA ALA A 131 -7.04 2.15 -0.60
C ALA A 131 -8.47 1.88 -0.12
N GLU A 132 -8.77 2.05 1.18
CA GLU A 132 -10.11 1.90 1.74
C GLU A 132 -10.98 3.18 1.70
N ILE A 133 -10.39 4.35 1.38
CA ILE A 133 -11.08 5.65 1.38
C ILE A 133 -12.02 5.74 0.18
N GLY A 134 -13.32 5.70 0.43
CA GLY A 134 -14.36 5.77 -0.60
C GLY A 134 -14.45 4.51 -1.48
N ALA A 135 -13.86 3.40 -1.02
CA ALA A 135 -13.70 2.20 -1.84
C ALA A 135 -14.75 1.12 -1.58
N ALA A 136 -15.39 1.10 -0.41
CA ALA A 136 -16.29 0.01 -0.08
C ALA A 136 -17.59 0.07 -0.90
N ILE A 137 -17.97 -1.04 -1.53
CA ILE A 137 -19.20 -1.15 -2.32
C ILE A 137 -20.37 -1.65 -1.48
N SER A 138 -20.10 -2.31 -0.36
CA SER A 138 -21.11 -2.78 0.59
C SER A 138 -20.53 -2.90 2.00
N PHE A 139 -21.39 -2.68 3.00
CA PHE A 139 -21.14 -3.02 4.40
C PHE A 139 -22.15 -4.08 4.84
N GLU A 140 -21.67 -5.18 5.39
CA GLU A 140 -22.47 -6.13 6.13
C GLU A 140 -22.24 -5.89 7.63
N LEU A 141 -23.30 -5.49 8.34
CA LEU A 141 -23.25 -5.11 9.74
C LEU A 141 -24.32 -5.91 10.48
N ASN A 142 -23.88 -6.80 11.37
CA ASN A 142 -24.74 -7.71 12.14
C ASN A 142 -25.76 -8.46 11.26
N GLY A 143 -25.32 -8.97 10.10
CA GLY A 143 -26.13 -9.75 9.16
C GLY A 143 -27.04 -8.92 8.24
N SER A 144 -27.02 -7.59 8.32
CA SER A 144 -27.73 -6.70 7.40
C SER A 144 -26.76 -6.05 6.41
N VAL A 145 -27.15 -5.98 5.13
CA VAL A 145 -26.33 -5.39 4.06
C VAL A 145 -26.76 -3.97 3.76
N TYR A 146 -25.80 -3.04 3.82
CA TYR A 146 -25.95 -1.63 3.57
C TYR A 146 -25.10 -1.22 2.37
N ALA A 147 -25.64 -0.32 1.54
CA ALA A 147 -24.87 0.35 0.50
C ALA A 147 -24.39 1.71 1.00
N PRO A 148 -23.06 1.93 1.16
CA PRO A 148 -22.52 3.22 1.55
C PRO A 148 -22.51 4.22 0.39
N ILE A 149 -22.81 5.48 0.70
CA ILE A 149 -22.69 6.62 -0.22
C ILE A 149 -21.55 7.52 0.28
N TYR A 150 -20.75 8.03 -0.65
CA TYR A 150 -19.56 8.82 -0.34
C TYR A 150 -19.65 10.25 -0.86
N ASP A 151 -18.97 11.18 -0.18
CA ASP A 151 -18.60 12.46 -0.79
C ASP A 151 -17.32 12.35 -1.64
N ILE A 152 -16.90 13.47 -2.25
CA ILE A 152 -15.71 13.54 -3.09
C ILE A 152 -14.40 13.20 -2.37
N SER A 153 -14.37 13.40 -1.04
CA SER A 153 -13.22 13.11 -0.19
C SER A 153 -13.20 11.64 0.27
N GLY A 154 -14.27 10.88 -0.02
CA GLY A 154 -14.42 9.48 0.37
C GLY A 154 -14.89 9.31 1.83
N ASN A 155 -15.55 10.31 2.41
CA ASN A 155 -16.25 10.15 3.67
C ASN A 155 -17.60 9.45 3.42
N VAL A 156 -18.00 8.51 4.28
CA VAL A 156 -19.34 7.91 4.21
C VAL A 156 -20.36 8.97 4.62
N THR A 157 -21.23 9.41 3.70
CA THR A 157 -22.26 10.41 3.95
C THR A 157 -23.63 9.81 4.21
N SER A 158 -23.90 8.61 3.69
CA SER A 158 -25.17 7.92 3.92
C SER A 158 -25.01 6.41 3.87
N LEU A 159 -25.90 5.70 4.57
CA LEU A 159 -26.09 4.25 4.42
C LEU A 159 -27.50 4.00 3.88
N ILE A 160 -27.60 3.17 2.84
CA ILE A 160 -28.87 2.74 2.27
C ILE A 160 -29.13 1.28 2.68
N LEU A 161 -30.29 1.00 3.25
CA LEU A 161 -30.78 -0.34 3.58
C LEU A 161 -32.06 -0.60 2.80
N ALA A 162 -32.11 -1.68 2.01
CA ALA A 162 -33.30 -2.08 1.26
C ALA A 162 -33.94 -0.92 0.43
N LYS A 163 -33.09 -0.11 -0.24
CA LYS A 163 -33.46 1.09 -1.03
C LYS A 163 -33.97 2.29 -0.22
N THR A 164 -33.91 2.24 1.10
CA THR A 164 -34.28 3.35 1.99
C THR A 164 -33.05 3.97 2.63
N LEU A 165 -33.03 5.28 2.78
CA LEU A 165 -31.99 5.98 3.55
C LEU A 165 -32.08 5.56 5.01
N PHE A 166 -31.03 4.92 5.51
CA PHE A 166 -30.96 4.39 6.87
C PHE A 166 -30.29 5.37 7.85
N GLU A 167 -29.15 5.94 7.45
CA GLU A 167 -28.43 6.93 8.26
C GLU A 167 -27.75 7.95 7.35
N HIS A 168 -27.61 9.18 7.85
CA HIS A 168 -26.94 10.28 7.17
C HIS A 168 -25.93 10.97 8.10
N TYR A 169 -24.73 11.23 7.58
CA TYR A 169 -23.62 11.87 8.26
C TYR A 169 -23.24 13.19 7.57
N ARG A 170 -22.87 14.19 8.38
CA ARG A 170 -22.23 15.42 7.91
C ARG A 170 -20.95 15.64 8.72
N TYR A 171 -19.92 16.15 8.06
CA TYR A 171 -18.61 16.36 8.67
C TYR A 171 -18.21 17.84 8.58
N SER A 172 -17.51 18.35 9.60
CA SER A 172 -16.66 19.53 9.40
C SER A 172 -15.48 19.18 8.49
N SER A 173 -14.75 20.18 7.97
CA SER A 173 -13.57 19.92 7.13
C SER A 173 -12.52 19.04 7.82
N PHE A 174 -12.47 19.05 9.15
CA PHE A 174 -11.56 18.23 9.95
C PHE A 174 -12.25 16.99 10.55
N GLY A 175 -13.42 16.60 10.05
CA GLY A 175 -14.03 15.30 10.37
C GLY A 175 -14.89 15.27 11.62
N GLU A 176 -15.26 16.41 12.21
CA GLU A 176 -16.25 16.40 13.29
C GLU A 176 -17.62 16.04 12.74
N GLU A 177 -18.17 14.95 13.25
CA GLU A 177 -19.38 14.34 12.74
C GLU A 177 -20.65 14.91 13.39
N LYS A 178 -21.68 15.14 12.57
CA LYS A 178 -23.07 15.36 12.98
C LYS A 178 -23.96 14.35 12.27
N ARG A 179 -24.92 13.75 12.99
CA ARG A 179 -25.74 12.64 12.51
C ARG A 179 -27.24 12.94 12.47
N TYR A 180 -27.92 12.38 11.48
CA TYR A 180 -29.35 12.58 11.22
C TYR A 180 -30.02 11.26 10.80
N ASN A 181 -31.27 11.05 11.21
CA ASN A 181 -32.17 10.00 10.69
C ASN A 181 -33.52 10.64 10.32
N GLU A 182 -34.12 10.23 9.18
CA GLU A 182 -35.46 10.65 8.70
C GLU A 182 -35.86 12.07 9.14
N PHE A 183 -35.00 13.05 8.82
CA PHE A 183 -35.20 14.49 9.04
C PHE A 183 -35.09 15.03 10.49
N LYS A 184 -34.53 14.28 11.45
CA LYS A 184 -34.20 14.79 12.80
C LYS A 184 -32.72 14.57 13.15
N PRO A 185 -32.06 15.55 13.82
CA PRO A 185 -30.76 15.31 14.45
C PRO A 185 -30.88 14.15 15.44
N LEU A 186 -29.96 13.18 15.37
CA LEU A 186 -29.91 12.11 16.36
C LEU A 186 -29.36 12.68 17.67
N ILE A 187 -30.22 12.80 18.69
CA ILE A 187 -29.84 13.30 20.03
C ILE A 187 -29.28 12.16 20.91
N PHE A 188 -29.55 10.89 20.56
CA PHE A 188 -29.14 9.72 21.34
C PHE A 188 -28.13 8.83 20.61
N ASP A 189 -27.01 8.58 21.30
CA ASP A 189 -25.76 7.99 20.80
C ASP A 189 -25.74 6.43 20.82
N SER A 190 -26.86 5.77 21.12
CA SER A 190 -26.84 4.33 21.46
C SER A 190 -26.76 3.38 20.27
N PHE A 191 -27.00 3.86 19.05
CA PHE A 191 -26.88 3.05 17.84
C PHE A 191 -25.98 3.76 16.82
N LYS A 192 -24.80 3.18 16.58
CA LYS A 192 -23.82 3.60 15.57
C LYS A 192 -23.59 2.37 14.67
N PRO A 193 -24.38 2.21 13.59
CA PRO A 193 -24.41 0.97 12.81
C PRO A 193 -23.09 0.72 12.07
N SER A 194 -22.55 1.72 11.37
CA SER A 194 -21.26 1.57 10.67
C SER A 194 -20.12 2.11 11.52
N PRO A 195 -19.03 1.35 11.72
CA PRO A 195 -17.79 1.88 12.30
C PRO A 195 -16.97 2.71 11.30
N TRP A 196 -17.19 2.55 9.99
CA TRP A 196 -16.44 3.24 8.93
C TRP A 196 -17.17 4.52 8.49
N ARG A 197 -16.55 5.68 8.74
CA ARG A 197 -17.23 7.00 8.60
C ARG A 197 -16.32 8.05 7.94
N PHE A 198 -15.72 8.96 8.72
CA PHE A 198 -14.78 9.97 8.22
C PHE A 198 -13.57 9.30 7.54
N SER A 199 -13.23 9.75 6.34
CA SER A 199 -12.25 9.16 5.42
C SER A 199 -12.43 7.64 5.20
N SER A 200 -13.66 7.13 5.34
CA SER A 200 -13.96 5.68 5.39
C SER A 200 -13.12 4.90 6.40
N LYS A 201 -12.56 5.56 7.42
CA LYS A 201 -11.78 4.96 8.49
C LYS A 201 -12.66 4.56 9.65
N ARG A 202 -12.18 3.59 10.44
CA ARG A 202 -12.88 3.15 11.65
C ARG A 202 -12.83 4.24 12.70
N ILE A 203 -13.99 4.56 13.27
CA ILE A 203 -14.11 5.44 14.43
C ILE A 203 -14.41 4.62 15.68
N ASP A 204 -13.64 4.83 16.73
CA ASP A 204 -13.92 4.25 18.04
C ASP A 204 -14.97 5.09 18.76
N ASN A 205 -16.17 4.53 18.91
CA ASN A 205 -17.35 5.25 19.38
C ASN A 205 -17.23 5.82 20.80
N GLU A 206 -16.35 5.25 21.63
CA GLU A 206 -16.12 5.70 23.00
C GLU A 206 -15.28 6.98 23.08
N THR A 207 -14.36 7.18 22.12
CA THR A 207 -13.41 8.31 22.11
C THR A 207 -13.63 9.28 20.95
N ASN A 208 -14.36 8.84 19.92
CA ASN A 208 -14.46 9.47 18.60
C ASN A 208 -13.12 9.63 17.87
N LEU A 209 -12.07 8.91 18.31
CA LEU A 209 -10.82 8.83 17.57
C LEU A 209 -11.00 8.01 16.31
N VAL A 210 -10.33 8.43 15.24
CA VAL A 210 -10.36 7.76 13.94
C VAL A 210 -9.06 6.98 13.77
N TYR A 211 -9.16 5.68 13.59
CA TYR A 211 -8.01 4.78 13.44
C TYR A 211 -7.61 4.71 11.97
N TYR A 212 -6.38 5.15 11.65
CA TYR A 212 -5.83 5.12 10.30
C TYR A 212 -4.87 3.95 10.06
N GLY A 213 -4.64 3.08 11.04
CA GLY A 213 -3.62 2.03 10.94
C GLY A 213 -2.39 2.35 11.78
N ARG A 214 -1.64 3.39 11.42
CA ARG A 214 -0.40 3.76 12.14
C ARG A 214 -0.62 4.81 13.21
N ARG A 215 -1.59 5.70 13.01
CA ARG A 215 -1.92 6.78 13.95
C ARG A 215 -3.41 6.81 14.22
N TYR A 216 -3.77 7.34 15.39
CA TYR A 216 -5.12 7.80 15.68
C TYR A 216 -5.20 9.29 15.35
N TYR A 217 -6.29 9.67 14.68
CA TYR A 217 -6.63 11.06 14.41
C TYR A 217 -7.72 11.52 15.38
N ASP A 218 -7.58 12.71 15.94
CA ASP A 218 -8.61 13.35 16.78
C ASP A 218 -9.29 14.49 15.99
N PRO A 219 -10.51 14.26 15.46
CA PRO A 219 -11.27 15.29 14.74
C PRO A 219 -11.61 16.51 15.60
N GLU A 220 -11.68 16.35 16.93
CA GLU A 220 -12.06 17.42 17.84
C GLU A 220 -11.01 18.53 17.88
N ILE A 221 -9.74 18.20 17.77
CA ILE A 221 -8.63 19.17 17.68
C ILE A 221 -8.07 19.28 16.26
N GLY A 222 -8.43 18.35 15.37
CA GLY A 222 -8.06 18.33 13.97
C GLY A 222 -6.59 17.97 13.74
N ARG A 223 -6.05 17.01 14.51
CA ARG A 223 -4.64 16.62 14.50
C ARG A 223 -4.45 15.13 14.72
N TRP A 224 -3.29 14.62 14.31
CA TRP A 224 -2.82 13.30 14.75
C TRP A 224 -2.58 13.30 16.25
N LEU A 225 -2.87 12.16 16.90
CA LEU A 225 -2.69 11.99 18.33
C LEU A 225 -1.21 11.88 18.68
N THR A 226 -0.45 11.12 17.90
CA THR A 226 1.00 10.90 18.08
C THR A 226 1.81 11.54 16.94
N PRO A 227 3.11 11.83 17.16
CA PRO A 227 3.99 12.32 16.09
C PRO A 227 4.03 11.36 14.90
N ASP A 228 4.33 11.91 13.72
CA ASP A 228 4.57 11.12 12.53
C ASP A 228 5.73 10.14 12.72
N PRO A 229 5.52 8.81 12.61
CA PRO A 229 6.60 7.84 12.72
C PRO A 229 7.61 7.93 11.56
N GLN A 230 7.28 8.61 10.46
CA GLN A 230 8.22 8.93 9.38
C GLN A 230 9.02 10.22 9.64
N GLY A 231 8.86 10.83 10.82
CA GLY A 231 9.50 12.09 11.18
C GLY A 231 9.07 13.23 10.26
N PHE A 232 10.02 14.05 9.84
CA PHE A 232 9.74 15.30 9.11
C PHE A 232 9.44 15.13 7.62
N THR A 233 9.05 13.92 7.17
CA THR A 233 8.77 13.61 5.76
C THR A 233 7.67 14.50 5.18
N ASP A 234 6.59 14.72 5.95
CA ASP A 234 5.44 15.55 5.54
C ASP A 234 5.53 17.01 6.01
N GLY A 235 6.64 17.38 6.64
CA GLY A 235 6.92 18.74 7.11
C GLY A 235 7.28 18.82 8.60
N LEU A 236 7.46 20.05 9.07
CA LEU A 236 8.00 20.34 10.41
C LEU A 236 7.03 20.08 11.56
N ASN A 237 5.72 19.97 11.29
CA ASN A 237 4.71 19.69 12.31
C ASN A 237 4.26 18.23 12.21
N LEU A 238 4.80 17.40 13.10
CA LEU A 238 4.58 15.96 13.13
C LEU A 238 3.14 15.53 13.48
N TYR A 239 2.29 16.46 13.94
CA TYR A 239 0.89 16.17 14.25
C TYR A 239 -0.09 16.81 13.26
N ALA A 240 0.39 17.50 12.23
CA ALA A 240 -0.48 18.16 11.26
C ALA A 240 -1.27 17.11 10.47
N PHE A 241 -2.59 17.24 10.46
CA PHE A 241 -3.43 16.37 9.64
C PHE A 241 -3.45 16.90 8.21
N VAL A 242 -2.91 16.10 7.27
CA VAL A 242 -2.95 16.34 5.81
C VAL A 242 -2.60 17.77 5.40
N ASN A 243 -1.52 18.31 5.99
CA ASN A 243 -1.02 19.67 5.77
C ASN A 243 -2.04 20.79 6.09
N ASN A 244 -3.01 20.51 6.97
CA ASN A 244 -4.17 21.35 7.29
C ASN A 244 -5.06 21.67 6.08
N ASP A 245 -5.00 20.85 5.03
CA ASP A 245 -5.85 20.99 3.85
C ASP A 245 -6.59 19.68 3.50
N PRO A 246 -7.55 19.26 4.36
CA PRO A 246 -8.25 17.99 4.22
C PRO A 246 -9.30 17.96 3.09
N LEU A 247 -9.47 19.06 2.36
CA LEU A 247 -10.39 19.11 1.21
C LEU A 247 -9.77 18.49 -0.03
N ILE A 248 -8.46 18.69 -0.23
CA ILE A 248 -7.74 18.20 -1.42
C ILE A 248 -6.70 17.13 -1.09
N ASN A 249 -6.36 16.97 0.20
CA ASN A 249 -5.40 15.98 0.67
C ASN A 249 -6.06 14.89 1.52
N PHE A 250 -5.46 13.71 1.52
CA PHE A 250 -5.83 12.57 2.35
C PHE A 250 -4.58 11.83 2.83
N ASP A 251 -4.73 11.04 3.89
CA ASP A 251 -3.69 10.11 4.35
C ASP A 251 -4.29 8.71 4.39
N LEU A 252 -3.64 7.76 3.72
CA LEU A 252 -4.17 6.41 3.61
C LEU A 252 -3.98 5.60 4.88
N TYR A 253 -2.90 5.81 5.62
CA TYR A 253 -2.51 4.89 6.69
C TYR A 253 -1.99 5.59 7.95
N GLY A 254 -2.07 6.91 7.99
CA GLY A 254 -1.48 7.74 9.03
C GLY A 254 0.04 7.83 8.88
N LEU A 255 0.56 8.00 7.66
CA LEU A 255 2.01 8.04 7.38
C LEU A 255 2.45 9.07 6.35
N GLU A 256 1.59 9.40 5.38
CA GLU A 256 1.99 10.25 4.26
C GLU A 256 0.79 11.02 3.72
N VAL A 257 0.99 12.33 3.53
CA VAL A 257 -0.01 13.21 2.91
C VAL A 257 -0.02 13.04 1.38
N LEU A 258 -1.20 12.80 0.84
CA LEU A 258 -1.44 12.62 -0.59
C LEU A 258 -2.39 13.67 -1.13
N ALA A 259 -1.99 14.34 -2.21
CA ALA A 259 -2.82 15.31 -2.92
C ALA A 259 -3.61 14.64 -4.05
N TYR A 260 -4.85 15.08 -4.27
CA TYR A 260 -5.75 14.55 -5.32
C TYR A 260 -5.16 14.55 -6.74
N HIS A 261 -4.21 15.44 -7.03
CA HIS A 261 -3.60 15.62 -8.36
C HIS A 261 -2.22 14.95 -8.51
N ALA A 262 -1.64 14.40 -7.45
CA ALA A 262 -0.28 13.83 -7.47
C ALA A 262 -0.32 12.30 -7.56
N ASN A 263 -0.48 11.76 -8.77
CA ASN A 263 -0.47 10.31 -9.02
C ASN A 263 0.81 9.62 -8.49
N SER A 264 1.97 10.29 -8.48
CA SER A 264 3.25 9.71 -8.02
C SER A 264 3.31 9.50 -6.51
N ASN A 265 2.82 10.45 -5.71
CA ASN A 265 2.89 10.37 -4.24
C ASN A 265 1.95 9.26 -3.74
N PHE A 266 0.79 9.13 -4.39
CA PHE A 266 -0.25 8.17 -4.03
C PHE A 266 0.27 6.73 -3.88
N TYR A 267 1.02 6.26 -4.87
CA TYR A 267 1.52 4.89 -4.89
C TYR A 267 2.75 4.69 -3.99
N GLN A 268 3.59 5.72 -3.81
CA GLN A 268 4.72 5.67 -2.87
C GLN A 268 4.24 5.51 -1.42
N ALA A 269 3.17 6.21 -1.04
CA ALA A 269 2.55 6.07 0.27
C ALA A 269 1.91 4.70 0.51
N MET A 270 1.24 4.13 -0.52
CA MET A 270 0.71 2.76 -0.45
C MET A 270 1.83 1.74 -0.20
N ASP A 271 2.94 1.86 -0.93
CA ASP A 271 4.06 0.94 -0.81
C ASP A 271 4.73 1.06 0.57
N LYS A 272 5.02 2.28 1.06
CA LYS A 272 5.56 2.49 2.43
C LYS A 272 4.64 1.97 3.52
N ALA A 273 3.34 2.23 3.40
CA ALA A 273 2.37 1.84 4.42
C ALA A 273 2.14 0.33 4.50
N SER A 274 2.35 -0.41 3.42
CA SER A 274 2.30 -1.88 3.44
C SER A 274 3.38 -2.53 4.32
N GLY A 275 4.35 -1.76 4.84
CA GLY A 275 5.47 -2.29 5.62
C GLY A 275 6.34 -3.26 4.82
N LYS A 276 6.14 -3.29 3.50
CA LYS A 276 6.80 -4.14 2.51
C LYS A 276 7.21 -3.18 1.40
N SER A 277 8.41 -3.27 0.85
CA SER A 277 8.59 -4.36 -0.09
C SER A 277 10.05 -4.54 -0.42
N PRO A 278 10.77 -5.41 0.31
CA PRO A 278 11.91 -6.08 -0.30
C PRO A 278 11.47 -6.64 -1.66
N THR A 279 12.42 -6.71 -2.60
CA THR A 279 12.29 -7.50 -3.83
C THR A 279 11.39 -8.72 -3.62
N LYS A 280 10.32 -8.85 -4.42
CA LYS A 280 9.31 -9.90 -4.22
C LYS A 280 8.84 -10.54 -5.51
N PHE A 281 8.43 -11.78 -5.40
CA PHE A 281 7.77 -12.53 -6.45
C PHE A 281 6.26 -12.26 -6.39
N PHE A 282 5.60 -12.23 -7.55
CA PHE A 282 4.16 -12.13 -7.66
C PHE A 282 3.62 -12.95 -8.83
N ASP A 283 2.38 -13.36 -8.69
CA ASP A 283 1.63 -14.15 -9.67
C ASP A 283 0.37 -13.35 -10.07
N LEU A 284 0.00 -13.37 -11.36
CA LEU A 284 -1.25 -12.76 -11.83
C LEU A 284 -2.49 -13.62 -11.52
N ASN A 285 -2.30 -14.85 -11.03
CA ASN A 285 -3.33 -15.83 -10.72
C ASN A 285 -4.25 -16.12 -11.92
N ARG A 286 -3.63 -16.37 -13.09
CA ARG A 286 -4.34 -16.72 -14.33
C ARG A 286 -4.03 -18.15 -14.75
N ARG A 287 -4.70 -18.63 -15.81
CA ARG A 287 -4.43 -19.95 -16.38
C ARG A 287 -3.02 -20.02 -16.94
N GLU A 288 -2.31 -21.10 -16.66
CA GLU A 288 -0.98 -21.37 -17.24
C GLU A 288 -1.02 -21.36 -18.76
N ILE A 289 0.08 -20.95 -19.37
CA ILE A 289 0.22 -20.87 -20.82
C ILE A 289 0.33 -22.26 -21.46
N SER A 290 1.01 -23.19 -20.79
CA SER A 290 1.01 -24.62 -21.09
C SER A 290 1.52 -25.40 -19.86
N PRO A 291 1.43 -26.74 -19.83
CA PRO A 291 1.93 -27.54 -18.71
C PRO A 291 3.43 -27.39 -18.46
N HIS A 292 4.22 -27.21 -19.52
CA HIS A 292 5.69 -27.24 -19.48
C HIS A 292 6.34 -25.91 -19.89
N LYS A 293 5.58 -24.82 -19.97
CA LYS A 293 6.13 -23.51 -20.31
C LYS A 293 5.65 -22.46 -19.33
N ARG A 294 6.55 -21.56 -18.92
CA ARG A 294 6.20 -20.36 -18.13
C ARG A 294 6.84 -19.11 -18.67
N ILE A 295 6.11 -18.00 -18.56
CA ILE A 295 6.62 -16.67 -18.84
C ILE A 295 6.89 -15.95 -17.53
N TYR A 296 8.12 -15.47 -17.37
CA TYR A 296 8.54 -14.64 -16.26
C TYR A 296 8.82 -13.20 -16.73
N PHE A 297 8.61 -12.23 -15.84
CA PHE A 297 8.89 -10.82 -16.07
C PHE A 297 9.67 -10.20 -14.92
N THR A 298 10.68 -9.39 -15.23
CA THR A 298 11.39 -8.54 -14.25
C THR A 298 11.42 -7.09 -14.71
N ASN A 299 10.97 -6.17 -13.84
CA ASN A 299 10.94 -4.73 -14.11
C ASN A 299 12.32 -4.06 -14.02
N GLY A 300 12.39 -2.82 -14.51
CA GLY A 300 13.54 -1.94 -14.38
C GLY A 300 13.60 -1.24 -13.03
N ILE A 301 14.40 -0.17 -12.98
CA ILE A 301 14.45 0.76 -11.84
C ILE A 301 13.27 1.73 -11.84
N ASN A 302 13.06 2.38 -10.70
CA ASN A 302 12.06 3.45 -10.55
C ASN A 302 10.66 3.02 -10.99
N ASN A 303 10.38 1.72 -10.91
CA ASN A 303 9.05 1.18 -11.08
C ASN A 303 8.43 0.93 -9.72
N LEU A 304 7.17 1.28 -9.59
CA LEU A 304 6.33 0.92 -8.45
C LEU A 304 5.83 -0.52 -8.64
N PHE A 305 5.42 -1.18 -7.55
CA PHE A 305 4.96 -2.57 -7.65
C PHE A 305 3.75 -2.72 -8.59
N HIS A 306 2.82 -1.77 -8.55
CA HIS A 306 1.65 -1.80 -9.43
C HIS A 306 2.04 -1.61 -10.91
N GLU A 307 3.04 -0.79 -11.23
CA GLU A 307 3.54 -0.61 -12.60
C GLU A 307 4.19 -1.89 -13.12
N ALA A 308 4.96 -2.59 -12.26
CA ALA A 308 5.49 -3.91 -12.59
C ALA A 308 4.37 -4.92 -12.85
N ARG A 309 3.28 -4.86 -12.06
CA ARG A 309 2.09 -5.70 -12.26
C ARG A 309 1.33 -5.33 -13.55
N GLU A 310 1.23 -4.06 -13.90
CA GLU A 310 0.64 -3.59 -15.17
C GLU A 310 1.47 -4.03 -16.38
N ALA A 311 2.80 -4.00 -16.28
CA ALA A 311 3.69 -4.55 -17.29
C ALA A 311 3.49 -6.06 -17.46
N ALA A 312 3.34 -6.82 -16.36
CA ALA A 312 3.00 -8.24 -16.42
C ALA A 312 1.60 -8.47 -17.04
N GLN A 313 0.60 -7.63 -16.73
CA GLN A 313 -0.73 -7.72 -17.35
C GLN A 313 -0.69 -7.40 -18.85
N TYR A 314 0.16 -6.47 -19.27
CA TYR A 314 0.40 -6.15 -20.67
C TYR A 314 0.97 -7.37 -21.43
N LEU A 315 1.93 -8.08 -20.84
CA LEU A 315 2.45 -9.35 -21.37
C LEU A 315 1.39 -10.46 -21.38
N SER A 316 0.58 -10.55 -20.32
CA SER A 316 -0.51 -11.51 -20.23
C SER A 316 -1.51 -11.37 -21.38
N LYS A 317 -1.86 -10.12 -21.76
CA LYS A 317 -2.71 -9.86 -22.94
C LYS A 317 -2.11 -10.38 -24.24
N MET A 318 -0.79 -10.26 -24.42
CA MET A 318 -0.07 -10.81 -25.57
C MET A 318 -0.03 -12.35 -25.55
N ALA A 319 -0.01 -12.93 -24.35
CA ALA A 319 -0.01 -14.37 -24.12
C ALA A 319 -1.42 -14.95 -23.96
N ASN A 320 -2.41 -14.50 -24.75
CA ASN A 320 -3.79 -15.00 -24.69
C ASN A 320 -4.44 -14.98 -23.29
N ASN A 321 -4.14 -13.94 -22.50
CA ASN A 321 -4.55 -13.79 -21.10
C ASN A 321 -4.03 -14.90 -20.16
N SER A 322 -2.97 -15.61 -20.53
CA SER A 322 -2.29 -16.60 -19.68
C SER A 322 -1.50 -15.95 -18.54
N ASN A 323 -1.06 -16.80 -17.62
CA ASN A 323 -0.33 -16.39 -16.44
C ASN A 323 1.07 -15.85 -16.76
N ILE A 324 1.47 -14.83 -15.99
CA ILE A 324 2.81 -14.23 -16.04
C ILE A 324 3.33 -14.15 -14.60
N TYR A 325 4.54 -14.65 -14.41
CA TYR A 325 5.22 -14.68 -13.12
C TYR A 325 6.15 -13.48 -13.00
N GLY A 326 5.84 -12.56 -12.09
CA GLY A 326 6.60 -11.33 -11.93
C GLY A 326 7.63 -11.38 -10.81
N ILE A 327 8.81 -10.82 -11.04
CA ILE A 327 9.78 -10.47 -10.01
C ILE A 327 9.86 -8.95 -9.95
N TYR A 328 9.43 -8.40 -8.82
CA TYR A 328 9.53 -6.98 -8.54
C TYR A 328 10.91 -6.61 -8.01
N ASN A 329 11.66 -5.82 -8.79
CA ASN A 329 12.89 -5.16 -8.37
C ASN A 329 12.54 -3.79 -7.76
N GLU A 330 12.78 -3.63 -6.45
CA GLU A 330 12.43 -2.44 -5.66
C GLU A 330 13.28 -1.21 -6.00
N HIS A 331 14.41 -1.35 -6.71
CA HIS A 331 15.44 -0.31 -6.77
C HIS A 331 14.94 1.08 -7.25
N LEU A 332 14.63 1.95 -6.28
CA LEU A 332 14.17 3.33 -6.40
C LEU A 332 15.37 4.27 -6.23
N ALA A 333 16.26 4.33 -7.23
CA ALA A 333 17.44 5.20 -7.19
C ALA A 333 17.35 6.31 -8.25
N LYS A 334 17.89 7.50 -7.92
CA LYS A 334 18.10 8.56 -8.92
C LYS A 334 18.94 7.98 -10.07
N ALA A 335 18.62 8.31 -11.31
CA ALA A 335 19.31 7.75 -12.49
C ALA A 335 20.85 7.85 -12.41
N SER A 336 21.39 8.87 -11.74
CA SER A 336 22.82 9.04 -11.45
C SER A 336 23.39 8.00 -10.47
N ASP A 337 22.62 7.61 -9.45
CA ASP A 337 23.01 6.60 -8.47
C ASP A 337 22.88 5.18 -9.04
N VAL A 338 21.95 4.97 -9.99
CA VAL A 338 21.81 3.71 -10.75
C VAL A 338 23.02 3.50 -11.65
N LEU A 339 23.52 4.53 -12.32
CA LEU A 339 24.75 4.45 -13.11
C LEU A 339 25.92 4.02 -12.21
N ARG A 340 26.06 4.65 -11.04
CA ARG A 340 27.11 4.36 -10.05
C ARG A 340 26.97 2.97 -9.40
N ALA A 341 25.74 2.53 -9.15
CA ALA A 341 25.41 1.20 -8.64
C ALA A 341 25.57 0.11 -9.71
N GLY A 342 25.27 0.40 -10.99
CA GLY A 342 25.49 -0.48 -12.14
C GLY A 342 26.97 -0.79 -12.38
N PHE A 343 27.86 0.18 -12.10
CA PHE A 343 29.31 -0.05 -12.01
C PHE A 343 29.72 -0.90 -10.79
N SER A 344 28.92 -0.95 -9.72
CA SER A 344 29.19 -1.77 -8.52
C SER A 344 28.55 -3.18 -8.59
N LEU A 345 27.43 -3.34 -9.30
CA LEU A 345 26.66 -4.59 -9.51
C LEU A 345 27.19 -5.45 -10.69
N SER A 346 28.13 -4.90 -11.46
CA SER A 346 28.91 -5.61 -12.47
C SER A 346 30.07 -6.41 -11.86
N SER A 347 30.32 -6.28 -10.55
CA SER A 347 31.23 -7.16 -9.82
C SER A 347 30.59 -8.53 -9.60
N PRO A 348 31.19 -9.65 -10.09
CA PRO A 348 30.64 -11.00 -9.96
C PRO A 348 30.36 -11.45 -8.51
N ARG A 349 30.89 -10.73 -7.51
CA ARG A 349 30.86 -11.12 -6.09
C ARG A 349 29.69 -10.54 -5.26
N ARG A 350 28.85 -9.64 -5.81
CA ARG A 350 27.68 -9.09 -5.09
C ARG A 350 26.39 -9.27 -5.89
N GLN A 351 25.56 -10.23 -5.48
CA GLN A 351 24.22 -10.48 -6.04
C GLN A 351 23.16 -9.62 -5.34
N SER A 352 22.26 -9.01 -6.12
CA SER A 352 21.06 -8.35 -5.61
C SER A 352 20.02 -9.37 -5.13
N ASN A 353 19.11 -8.95 -4.25
CA ASN A 353 17.98 -9.79 -3.83
C ASN A 353 17.10 -10.20 -5.03
N ALA A 354 16.93 -9.31 -6.01
CA ALA A 354 16.28 -9.61 -7.29
C ALA A 354 16.94 -10.77 -8.04
N SER A 355 18.27 -10.72 -8.22
CA SER A 355 19.00 -11.78 -8.92
C SER A 355 18.89 -13.14 -8.22
N LYS A 356 18.93 -13.16 -6.88
CA LYS A 356 18.75 -14.38 -6.08
C LYS A 356 17.34 -14.96 -6.24
N LEU A 357 16.34 -14.08 -6.20
CA LEU A 357 14.93 -14.48 -6.29
C LEU A 357 14.59 -15.01 -7.69
N ILE A 358 15.10 -14.37 -8.75
CA ILE A 358 14.97 -14.86 -10.13
C ILE A 358 15.55 -16.28 -10.25
N ALA A 359 16.78 -16.49 -9.75
CA ALA A 359 17.43 -17.80 -9.79
C ALA A 359 16.63 -18.86 -9.03
N ALA A 360 16.15 -18.53 -7.83
CA ALA A 360 15.37 -19.45 -6.99
C ALA A 360 14.06 -19.87 -7.68
N GLU A 361 13.31 -18.94 -8.26
CA GLU A 361 12.03 -19.23 -8.92
C GLU A 361 12.22 -20.01 -10.23
N TRP A 362 13.30 -19.76 -10.98
CA TRP A 362 13.63 -20.57 -12.14
C TRP A 362 13.95 -22.02 -11.77
N ILE A 363 14.86 -22.23 -10.80
CA ILE A 363 15.25 -23.58 -10.36
C ILE A 363 14.02 -24.33 -9.85
N LYS A 364 13.22 -23.68 -8.98
CA LYS A 364 11.99 -24.25 -8.42
C LYS A 364 11.02 -24.78 -9.49
N TYR A 365 10.90 -24.10 -10.63
CA TYR A 365 10.04 -24.56 -11.72
C TYR A 365 10.72 -25.61 -12.60
N LEU A 366 11.99 -25.39 -12.96
CA LEU A 366 12.73 -26.27 -13.86
C LEU A 366 13.09 -27.62 -13.23
N ASP A 367 13.12 -27.72 -11.90
CA ASP A 367 13.30 -28.98 -11.17
C ASP A 367 12.07 -29.89 -11.18
N GLN A 368 10.90 -29.35 -11.49
CA GLN A 368 9.65 -30.12 -11.43
C GLN A 368 9.55 -31.12 -12.59
N ASP A 369 10.07 -30.76 -13.76
CA ASP A 369 10.05 -31.60 -14.95
C ASP A 369 11.19 -31.18 -15.90
N GLU A 370 11.87 -32.15 -16.50
CA GLU A 370 12.96 -31.91 -17.46
C GLU A 370 12.47 -31.18 -18.72
N LYS A 371 11.19 -31.37 -19.10
CA LYS A 371 10.54 -30.70 -20.23
C LYS A 371 10.21 -29.24 -19.98
N ASN A 372 10.29 -28.77 -18.73
CA ASN A 372 9.93 -27.39 -18.40
C ASN A 372 10.87 -26.40 -19.07
N GLU A 373 10.29 -25.38 -19.68
CA GLU A 373 10.99 -24.28 -20.34
C GLU A 373 10.49 -22.93 -19.84
N ILE A 374 11.39 -21.94 -19.86
CA ILE A 374 11.11 -20.58 -19.42
C ILE A 374 11.31 -19.61 -20.57
N LEU A 375 10.40 -18.64 -20.70
CA LEU A 375 10.65 -17.37 -21.36
C LEU A 375 10.73 -16.28 -20.29
N HIS A 376 11.89 -15.66 -20.14
CA HIS A 376 12.08 -14.55 -19.21
C HIS A 376 12.23 -13.23 -19.96
N ILE A 377 11.33 -12.30 -19.68
CA ILE A 377 11.30 -10.97 -20.26
C ILE A 377 11.81 -9.99 -19.20
N CYS A 378 12.81 -9.19 -19.53
CA CYS A 378 13.42 -8.28 -18.56
C CYS A 378 13.63 -6.88 -19.16
N HIS A 379 13.45 -5.84 -18.34
CA HIS A 379 13.51 -4.45 -18.77
C HIS A 379 14.59 -3.67 -18.03
N SER A 380 15.35 -2.81 -18.72
CA SER A 380 16.31 -1.89 -18.08
C SER A 380 17.26 -2.60 -17.12
N GLU A 381 17.35 -2.20 -15.83
CA GLU A 381 18.15 -2.89 -14.79
C GLU A 381 17.74 -4.35 -14.55
N GLY A 382 16.49 -4.72 -14.86
CA GLY A 382 16.05 -6.13 -14.88
C GLY A 382 17.01 -7.01 -15.68
N ASN A 383 17.59 -6.51 -16.77
CA ASN A 383 18.60 -7.24 -17.55
C ASN A 383 19.89 -7.54 -16.75
N ILE A 384 20.31 -6.64 -15.86
CA ILE A 384 21.46 -6.86 -14.96
C ILE A 384 21.13 -7.97 -13.96
N ASN A 385 19.93 -7.92 -13.37
CA ASN A 385 19.47 -8.92 -12.41
C ASN A 385 19.33 -10.31 -13.07
N THR A 386 18.74 -10.38 -14.27
CA THR A 386 18.62 -11.60 -15.08
C THR A 386 19.99 -12.15 -15.48
N ARG A 387 20.91 -11.29 -15.94
CA ARG A 387 22.30 -11.70 -16.26
C ARG A 387 23.00 -12.32 -15.06
N ASN A 388 22.88 -11.67 -13.90
CA ASN A 388 23.51 -12.14 -12.67
C ASN A 388 22.84 -13.44 -12.19
N ALA A 389 21.52 -13.58 -12.30
CA ALA A 389 20.83 -14.84 -12.02
C ALA A 389 21.35 -15.99 -12.90
N LEU A 390 21.44 -15.78 -14.22
CA LEU A 390 21.94 -16.78 -15.16
C LEU A 390 23.38 -17.21 -14.83
N ARG A 391 24.27 -16.30 -14.44
CA ARG A 391 25.65 -16.65 -14.09
C ARG A 391 25.77 -17.55 -12.84
N ASN A 392 24.71 -17.63 -12.04
CA ASN A 392 24.72 -18.29 -10.74
C ASN A 392 23.86 -19.55 -10.68
N ILE A 393 23.29 -20.00 -11.80
CA ILE A 393 22.57 -21.27 -11.90
C ILE A 393 23.34 -22.27 -12.79
N PRO A 394 23.24 -23.58 -12.52
CA PRO A 394 23.87 -24.62 -13.33
C PRO A 394 23.45 -24.61 -14.81
N ASP A 395 24.37 -25.03 -15.70
CA ASP A 395 24.23 -25.00 -17.16
C ASP A 395 22.98 -25.71 -17.67
N HIS A 396 22.62 -26.85 -17.09
CA HIS A 396 21.45 -27.62 -17.51
C HIS A 396 20.11 -26.89 -17.27
N TYR A 397 20.05 -25.95 -16.32
CA TYR A 397 18.92 -25.03 -16.20
C TYR A 397 19.00 -23.93 -17.25
N ARG A 398 20.18 -23.33 -17.45
CA ARG A 398 20.41 -22.23 -18.41
C ARG A 398 19.97 -22.62 -19.82
N LYS A 399 20.20 -23.87 -20.21
CA LYS A 399 19.82 -24.44 -21.52
C LYS A 399 18.30 -24.63 -21.73
N ARG A 400 17.48 -24.34 -20.72
CA ARG A 400 16.00 -24.38 -20.78
C ARG A 400 15.35 -22.99 -20.62
N ILE A 401 16.15 -21.93 -20.64
CA ILE A 401 15.70 -20.55 -20.45
C ILE A 401 15.94 -19.74 -21.72
N ASN A 402 14.86 -19.15 -22.26
CA ASN A 402 14.89 -18.16 -23.33
C ASN A 402 14.76 -16.76 -22.70
N VAL A 403 15.57 -15.80 -23.14
CA VAL A 403 15.57 -14.44 -22.56
C VAL A 403 15.36 -13.38 -23.63
N VAL A 404 14.43 -12.47 -23.35
CA VAL A 404 14.18 -11.26 -24.13
C VAL A 404 14.47 -10.05 -23.26
N GLY A 405 15.54 -9.33 -23.59
CA GLY A 405 15.93 -8.09 -22.94
C GLY A 405 15.36 -6.87 -23.66
N ILE A 406 14.59 -6.04 -22.97
CA ILE A 406 14.04 -4.77 -23.50
C ILE A 406 14.78 -3.59 -22.87
N ALA A 407 15.20 -2.63 -23.71
CA ALA A 407 15.89 -1.42 -23.30
C ALA A 407 17.02 -1.71 -22.28
N PRO A 408 17.96 -2.63 -22.58
CA PRO A 408 18.85 -3.20 -21.59
C PRO A 408 19.82 -2.19 -21.00
N ALA A 409 19.96 -2.17 -19.67
CA ALA A 409 21.04 -1.45 -19.01
C ALA A 409 22.38 -2.22 -19.04
N ALA A 410 22.32 -3.53 -19.33
CA ALA A 410 23.49 -4.36 -19.57
C ALA A 410 23.17 -5.53 -20.49
N TYR A 411 24.17 -6.00 -21.22
CA TYR A 411 24.00 -7.08 -22.19
C TYR A 411 24.46 -8.44 -21.62
N MET A 412 23.67 -9.47 -21.89
CA MET A 412 23.99 -10.88 -21.60
C MET A 412 24.80 -11.51 -22.73
N ASP A 413 25.67 -12.48 -22.42
CA ASP A 413 26.41 -13.27 -23.40
C ASP A 413 25.51 -14.33 -24.03
N ARG A 414 25.64 -14.59 -25.34
CA ARG A 414 24.85 -15.61 -26.06
C ARG A 414 24.88 -16.98 -25.39
N ASN A 415 25.98 -17.33 -24.71
CA ASN A 415 26.13 -18.62 -24.03
C ASN A 415 25.54 -18.67 -22.62
N HIS A 416 24.96 -17.58 -22.11
CA HIS A 416 24.39 -17.55 -20.77
C HIS A 416 23.06 -18.32 -20.64
N ALA A 417 22.30 -18.53 -21.72
CA ALA A 417 21.00 -19.22 -21.71
C ALA A 417 20.76 -20.04 -23.00
N LYS A 418 19.56 -20.62 -23.21
CA LYS A 418 19.19 -21.34 -24.44
C LYS A 418 19.18 -20.41 -25.64
N ASN A 419 18.44 -19.31 -25.51
CA ASN A 419 18.35 -18.23 -26.49
C ASN A 419 18.34 -16.91 -25.74
N ILE A 420 19.04 -15.91 -26.28
CA ILE A 420 19.05 -14.55 -25.75
C ILE A 420 18.95 -13.58 -26.91
N ILE A 421 18.06 -12.60 -26.79
CA ILE A 421 17.98 -11.46 -27.68
C ILE A 421 17.70 -10.20 -26.87
N HIS A 422 18.27 -9.08 -27.30
CA HIS A 422 18.01 -7.77 -26.72
C HIS A 422 17.47 -6.81 -27.78
N TYR A 423 16.51 -6.00 -27.40
CA TYR A 423 15.95 -4.92 -28.22
C TYR A 423 16.24 -3.57 -27.56
N ALA A 424 16.78 -2.64 -28.34
CA ALA A 424 17.06 -1.29 -27.91
C ALA A 424 16.61 -0.29 -28.98
N ALA A 425 15.92 0.78 -28.60
CA ALA A 425 15.65 1.87 -29.51
C ALA A 425 16.95 2.66 -29.81
N ASP A 426 17.11 3.12 -31.05
CA ASP A 426 18.28 3.91 -31.49
C ASP A 426 18.46 5.23 -30.71
N LYS A 427 17.37 5.88 -30.30
CA LYS A 427 17.38 7.10 -29.48
C LYS A 427 17.42 6.86 -27.97
N ASP A 428 17.25 5.63 -27.49
CA ASP A 428 17.36 5.32 -26.07
C ASP A 428 18.82 5.43 -25.60
N PHE A 429 19.06 6.23 -24.56
CA PHE A 429 20.39 6.43 -23.98
C PHE A 429 20.84 5.25 -23.11
N ILE A 430 19.91 4.56 -22.44
CA ILE A 430 20.27 3.52 -21.46
C ILE A 430 21.04 2.36 -22.11
N PRO A 431 20.62 1.82 -23.26
CA PRO A 431 21.35 0.76 -23.96
C PRO A 431 22.70 1.20 -24.57
N LYS A 432 23.07 2.49 -24.48
CA LYS A 432 24.37 3.00 -24.96
C LYS A 432 25.44 2.99 -23.86
N ILE A 433 25.06 2.79 -22.60
CA ILE A 433 25.98 2.83 -21.45
C ILE A 433 26.96 1.64 -21.46
N ASP A 434 26.48 0.43 -21.72
CA ASP A 434 27.29 -0.80 -21.74
C ASP A 434 27.83 -1.09 -23.16
N PHE A 435 28.58 -0.13 -23.71
CA PHE A 435 29.06 -0.17 -25.11
C PHE A 435 29.90 -1.42 -25.42
N ASP A 436 30.79 -1.81 -24.51
CA ASP A 436 31.69 -2.95 -24.74
C ASP A 436 30.94 -4.29 -24.74
N SER A 437 29.98 -4.50 -23.84
CA SER A 437 29.18 -5.72 -23.86
C SER A 437 28.19 -5.70 -25.02
N LYS A 438 27.66 -4.54 -25.41
CA LYS A 438 26.86 -4.39 -26.63
C LYS A 438 27.65 -4.81 -27.87
N ARG A 439 28.87 -4.30 -28.02
CA ARG A 439 29.75 -4.61 -29.16
C ARG A 439 30.09 -6.09 -29.22
N ARG A 440 30.43 -6.72 -28.09
CA ARG A 440 30.72 -8.17 -28.01
C ARG A 440 29.52 -9.04 -28.35
N ASN A 441 28.30 -8.54 -28.08
CA ASN A 441 27.06 -9.27 -28.26
C ASN A 441 26.22 -8.76 -29.45
N SER A 442 26.84 -8.09 -30.42
CA SER A 442 26.12 -7.45 -31.54
C SER A 442 25.20 -8.43 -32.30
N GLY A 443 25.58 -9.70 -32.41
CA GLY A 443 24.77 -10.74 -33.05
C GLY A 443 23.50 -11.15 -32.29
N ILE A 444 23.24 -10.62 -31.10
CA ILE A 444 22.02 -10.86 -30.31
C ILE A 444 21.38 -9.54 -29.84
N VAL A 445 21.74 -8.43 -30.47
CA VAL A 445 21.20 -7.09 -30.17
C VAL A 445 20.56 -6.55 -31.43
N SER A 446 19.25 -6.28 -31.36
CA SER A 446 18.49 -5.64 -32.41
C SER A 446 18.22 -4.18 -32.04
N ILE A 447 18.65 -3.26 -32.91
CA ILE A 447 18.38 -1.83 -32.76
C ILE A 447 17.12 -1.50 -33.55
N LEU A 448 16.14 -0.93 -32.86
CA LEU A 448 14.85 -0.55 -33.43
C LEU A 448 14.85 0.94 -33.79
N ASP A 449 14.36 1.27 -34.97
CA ASP A 449 14.22 2.65 -35.44
C ASP A 449 13.09 3.35 -34.68
N SER A 450 13.42 4.48 -34.03
CA SER A 450 12.46 5.31 -33.29
C SER A 450 12.08 6.60 -34.03
N GLN A 451 12.27 6.67 -35.34
CA GLN A 451 11.68 7.72 -36.17
C GLN A 451 10.17 7.86 -35.89
N GLY A 452 9.73 9.10 -35.61
CA GLY A 452 8.35 9.41 -35.24
C GLY A 452 8.03 9.38 -33.73
N TYR A 453 8.99 9.01 -32.86
CA TYR A 453 8.81 9.01 -31.40
C TYR A 453 9.75 10.01 -30.69
N GLU A 454 9.28 10.59 -29.58
CA GLU A 454 10.07 11.49 -28.72
C GLU A 454 11.02 10.74 -27.79
N ASP A 455 12.26 11.23 -27.65
CA ASP A 455 13.38 10.59 -26.95
C ASP A 455 13.12 10.18 -25.49
N LYS A 456 12.27 10.91 -24.77
CA LYS A 456 12.01 10.62 -23.34
C LYS A 456 11.08 9.42 -23.10
N HIS A 457 10.31 9.00 -24.09
CA HIS A 457 9.29 7.94 -23.93
C HIS A 457 9.74 6.56 -24.43
N VAL A 458 10.76 6.51 -25.30
CA VAL A 458 11.19 5.27 -25.97
C VAL A 458 11.84 4.23 -25.03
N HIS A 459 12.25 4.63 -23.82
CA HIS A 459 12.79 3.73 -22.81
C HIS A 459 11.71 2.88 -22.12
N SER A 460 10.44 3.31 -22.15
CA SER A 460 9.36 2.62 -21.45
C SER A 460 9.16 1.20 -21.95
N PHE A 461 8.99 0.24 -21.04
CA PHE A 461 8.78 -1.17 -21.38
C PHE A 461 7.58 -1.39 -22.31
N GLN A 462 6.49 -0.68 -22.06
CA GLN A 462 5.25 -0.77 -22.83
C GLN A 462 5.24 0.14 -24.07
N HIS A 463 6.38 0.74 -24.43
CA HIS A 463 6.46 1.59 -25.60
C HIS A 463 6.11 0.81 -26.87
N PRO A 464 5.30 1.37 -27.81
CA PRO A 464 4.84 0.66 -29.00
C PRO A 464 5.94 0.04 -29.85
N ILE A 465 7.14 0.62 -29.85
CA ILE A 465 8.32 0.12 -30.57
C ILE A 465 8.67 -1.33 -30.22
N TYR A 466 8.43 -1.77 -28.99
CA TYR A 466 8.76 -3.13 -28.54
C TYR A 466 7.61 -4.11 -28.74
N LYS A 467 6.40 -3.64 -29.02
CA LYS A 467 5.16 -4.41 -28.98
C LYS A 467 5.19 -5.64 -29.91
N GLU A 468 5.53 -5.41 -31.18
CA GLU A 468 5.56 -6.47 -32.19
C GLU A 468 6.58 -7.55 -31.83
N ARG A 469 7.79 -7.13 -31.40
CA ARG A 469 8.85 -8.06 -31.01
C ARG A 469 8.50 -8.88 -29.78
N LEU A 470 7.89 -8.25 -28.77
CA LEU A 470 7.40 -8.97 -27.60
C LEU A 470 6.33 -10.00 -27.98
N GLN A 471 5.37 -9.61 -28.84
CA GLN A 471 4.32 -10.50 -29.33
C GLN A 471 4.91 -11.69 -30.12
N ASP A 472 5.88 -11.46 -30.99
CA ASP A 472 6.56 -12.50 -31.78
C ASP A 472 7.21 -13.56 -30.87
N HIS A 473 7.98 -13.12 -29.87
CA HIS A 473 8.66 -14.03 -28.93
C HIS A 473 7.68 -14.82 -28.07
N ILE A 474 6.60 -14.18 -27.62
CA ILE A 474 5.54 -14.85 -26.86
C ILE A 474 4.87 -15.90 -27.74
N ASN A 475 4.46 -15.54 -28.96
CA ASN A 475 3.82 -16.47 -29.89
C ASN A 475 4.73 -17.64 -30.25
N MET A 476 6.01 -17.37 -30.55
CA MET A 476 6.99 -18.41 -30.85
C MET A 476 7.19 -19.32 -29.65
N PHE A 477 7.30 -18.77 -28.43
CA PHE A 477 7.47 -19.59 -27.23
C PHE A 477 6.24 -20.46 -26.96
N ILE A 478 5.03 -19.96 -27.19
CA ILE A 478 3.80 -20.75 -27.07
C ILE A 478 3.78 -21.88 -28.11
N ASN A 479 3.94 -21.53 -29.39
CA ASN A 479 3.61 -22.40 -30.52
C ASN A 479 4.74 -23.35 -30.95
N VAL A 480 6.00 -23.12 -30.54
CA VAL A 480 7.10 -24.05 -30.85
C VAL A 480 6.99 -25.27 -29.92
N GLY A 481 6.35 -26.34 -30.37
CA GLY A 481 6.29 -27.63 -29.66
C GLY A 481 4.90 -28.23 -29.42
N GLU A 482 3.86 -27.79 -30.15
CA GLU A 482 2.71 -28.66 -30.43
C GLU A 482 3.01 -29.60 -31.61
#